data_AF-A0A932JDB0-F1
#
_entry.id   AF-A0A932JDB0-F1
#
_cell.length_a   1.000
_cell.length_b   1.000
_cell.length_c   1.000
_cell.angle_alpha   90.00
_cell.angle_beta   90.00
_cell.angle_gamma   90.00
#
_symmetry.space_group_name_H-M   'P 1'
#
loop_
_entity.id
_entity.type
_entity.pdbx_description
1 polymer ?
#
loop_
_entity_poly.entity_id
_entity_poly.type
_entity_poly.pdbx_seq_one_letter_code
_entity_poly.pdbx_strand_id
1 'polypeptide(L)' 'MAKEKFDRSKPHVNVGTMGHIDHGKTTLTAAITKVLAMKKLASFKAY' A
#
# COMPACT_ATOMS: atom_id res chain seq x y z
N MET A 1 18.26 -10.95 8.48
CA MET A 1 17.84 -9.75 9.23
C MET A 1 16.42 -10.00 9.73
N ALA A 2 16.21 -9.98 11.04
CA ALA A 2 14.87 -10.18 11.59
C ALA A 2 13.94 -9.07 11.07
N LYS A 3 12.76 -9.42 10.55
CA LYS A 3 11.73 -8.44 10.21
C LYS A 3 11.46 -7.59 11.44
N GLU A 4 11.47 -6.27 11.25
CA GLU A 4 11.12 -5.33 12.31
C GLU A 4 9.73 -5.69 12.86
N LYS A 5 9.59 -5.73 14.19
CA LYS A 5 8.33 -6.08 14.83
C LYS A 5 7.31 -5.00 14.49
N PHE A 6 6.18 -5.40 13.90
CA PHE A 6 5.13 -4.46 13.53
C PHE A 6 4.58 -3.74 14.77
N ASP A 7 4.67 -2.42 14.77
CA ASP A 7 4.14 -1.55 15.82
C ASP A 7 2.62 -1.39 15.67
N ARG A 8 1.88 -1.82 16.70
CA ARG A 8 0.41 -1.76 16.76
C ARG A 8 -0.12 -0.55 17.52
N SER A 9 0.74 0.39 17.93
CA SER A 9 0.33 1.61 18.62
C SER A 9 -0.42 2.59 17.70
N LYS A 10 -0.14 2.53 16.39
CA LYS A 10 -0.78 3.38 15.38
C LYS A 10 -2.16 2.83 15.00
N PRO A 11 -3.14 3.72 14.69
CA PRO A 11 -4.42 3.29 14.11
C PRO A 11 -4.20 2.44 12.85
N HIS A 12 -4.80 1.26 12.83
CA HIS A 12 -4.67 0.30 11.74
C HIS A 12 -6.02 0.04 11.08
N VAL A 13 -6.04 0.02 9.75
CA VAL A 13 -7.26 -0.23 8.96
C VAL A 13 -6.96 -1.28 7.90
N ASN A 14 -7.79 -2.32 7.82
CA ASN A 14 -7.75 -3.30 6.75
C ASN A 14 -8.50 -2.76 5.53
N VAL A 15 -7.85 -2.72 4.36
CA VAL A 15 -8.42 -2.17 3.12
C VAL A 15 -8.12 -3.09 1.93
N GLY A 16 -8.91 -2.96 0.86
CA GLY A 16 -8.71 -3.67 -0.41
C GLY A 16 -9.26 -2.89 -1.60
N THR A 17 -8.73 -3.15 -2.79
CA THR A 17 -9.17 -2.53 -4.06
C THR A 17 -10.04 -3.54 -4.84
N MET A 18 -11.32 -3.23 -5.04
CA MET A 18 -12.30 -4.12 -5.71
C MET A 18 -12.94 -3.44 -6.94
N GLY A 19 -13.52 -4.23 -7.86
CA GLY A 19 -14.15 -3.72 -9.08
C GLY A 19 -14.03 -4.65 -10.30
N HIS A 20 -14.63 -4.25 -11.43
CA HIS A 20 -14.68 -5.02 -12.68
C HIS A 20 -13.30 -5.18 -13.35
N ILE A 21 -13.14 -6.19 -14.21
CA ILE A 21 -11.90 -6.42 -14.97
C ILE A 21 -11.53 -5.15 -15.76
N ASP A 22 -10.22 -4.91 -15.91
CA ASP A 22 -9.65 -3.76 -16.61
C ASP A 22 -9.92 -2.35 -16.03
N HIS A 23 -10.61 -2.24 -14.89
CA HIS A 23 -10.80 -0.95 -14.19
C HIS A 23 -9.56 -0.48 -13.38
N GLY A 24 -8.38 -1.03 -13.66
CA GLY A 24 -7.12 -0.51 -13.12
C GLY A 24 -6.88 -0.73 -11.62
N LYS A 25 -7.46 -1.76 -11.00
CA LYS A 25 -7.27 -2.05 -9.56
C LYS A 25 -5.79 -2.20 -9.18
N THR A 26 -5.04 -3.01 -9.92
CA THR A 26 -3.59 -3.22 -9.72
C THR A 26 -2.81 -1.92 -9.91
N THR A 27 -3.11 -1.18 -10.99
CA THR A 27 -2.49 0.12 -11.29
C THR A 27 -2.74 1.14 -10.17
N LEU A 28 -3.96 1.19 -9.64
CA LEU A 28 -4.33 2.06 -8.53
C LEU A 28 -3.57 1.69 -7.25
N THR A 29 -3.48 0.40 -6.91
CA THR A 29 -2.71 -0.06 -5.75
C THR A 29 -1.23 0.33 -5.87
N ALA A 30 -0.61 0.14 -7.04
CA ALA A 30 0.76 0.57 -7.29
C ALA A 30 0.93 2.10 -7.17
N ALA A 31 -0.01 2.88 -7.73
CA ALA A 31 0.00 4.33 -7.67
C ALA A 31 -0.11 4.87 -6.23
N ILE A 32 -0.98 4.27 -5.39
CA ILE A 32 -1.12 4.63 -3.97
C ILE A 32 0.23 4.49 -3.25
N THR A 33 0.90 3.34 -3.39
CA THR A 33 2.20 3.13 -2.73
C THR A 33 3.29 4.05 -3.29
N LYS A 34 3.27 4.36 -4.59
CA LYS A 34 4.23 5.30 -5.22
C LYS A 34 4.07 6.70 -4.65
N VAL A 35 2.85 7.22 -4.55
CA VAL A 35 2.58 8.56 -4.01
C VAL A 35 2.98 8.67 -2.54
N LEU A 36 2.67 7.66 -1.73
CA LEU A 36 3.07 7.65 -0.32
C LEU A 36 4.59 7.54 -0.14
N ALA A 37 5.27 6.80 -1.02
CA ALA A 37 6.73 6.75 -1.03
C ALA A 37 7.38 8.09 -1.39
N MET A 38 6.84 8.82 -2.38
CA MET A 38 7.30 10.18 -2.70
C MET A 38 7.16 11.14 -1.51
N LYS A 39 6.13 10.93 -0.67
CA LYS A 39 5.92 11.68 0.57
C LYS A 39 6.72 11.17 1.77
N LYS A 40 7.56 10.14 1.59
CA LYS A 40 8.31 9.46 2.68
C LYS A 40 7.41 8.84 3.77
N LEU A 41 6.18 8.46 3.41
CA LEU A 41 5.20 7.87 4.33
C LEU A 41 5.08 6.35 4.21
N ALA A 42 5.54 5.76 3.10
CA ALA A 42 5.47 4.32 2.86
C ALA A 42 6.61 3.86 1.93
N SER A 43 6.75 2.54 1.77
CA SER A 43 7.61 1.95 0.74
C SER A 43 6.80 1.68 -0.52
N PHE A 44 7.37 2.00 -1.68
CA PHE A 44 6.76 1.67 -2.98
C PHE A 44 6.69 0.15 -3.17
N LYS A 45 5.57 -0.33 -3.73
CA LYS A 45 5.42 -1.71 -4.19
C LYS A 45 4.92 -1.72 -5.63
N ALA A 46 5.75 -2.23 -6.53
CA ALA A 46 5.31 -2.61 -7.87
C ALA A 46 4.57 -3.96 -7.77
N TYR A 47 3.38 -4.02 -8.37
CA TYR A 47 2.53 -5.21 -8.49
C TYR A 47 2.32 -5.50 -9.98
#